data_AF-A0A3D2FWI8-F1
#
_entry.id   AF-A0A3D2FWI8-F1
#
_cell.length_a   1.000
_cell.length_b   1.000
_cell.length_c   1.000
_cell.angle_alpha   90.00
_cell.angle_beta   90.00
_cell.angle_gamma   90.00
#
_symmetry.space_group_name_H-M   'P 1'
#
loop_
_entity.id
_entity.type
_entity.pdbx_description
1 polymer ?
#
loop_
_entity_poly.entity_id
_entity_poly.type
_entity_poly.pdbx_seq_one_letter_code
_entity_poly.pdbx_strand_id
1 'polypeptide(L)'
;RLFGDLEQPLSGWFAHKDPFAFTPRYAAASDIGQFTCGTPPMLSLIALDSALDVWDQVDLAMLRTKSKALTDYFIALVEARCDGHGLELVSPRDSEKRGSQVSFSHQSGGYAMISALIAEGVIGDFRAPDILRFGFTPLYTRYIDVWDAVDRFAAILGDRRWDTPAFHTRKAVT
;
A
#
# COMPACT_ATOMS: atom_id res chain seq x y z
N ARG A 1 2.31 -9.37 30.67
CA ARG A 1 1.24 -8.88 29.76
C ARG A 1 0.43 -7.87 30.55
N LEU A 2 0.17 -6.69 30.00
CA LEU A 2 -0.53 -5.59 30.70
C LEU A 2 -2.06 -5.60 30.47
N PHE A 3 -2.59 -6.67 29.86
CA PHE A 3 -4.02 -6.76 29.53
C PHE A 3 -4.88 -6.80 30.78
N GLY A 4 -5.99 -6.07 30.78
CA GLY A 4 -6.85 -5.86 31.94
C GLY A 4 -6.38 -4.72 32.86
N ASP A 5 -5.10 -4.34 32.79
CA ASP A 5 -4.50 -3.28 33.61
C ASP A 5 -4.27 -1.96 32.85
N LEU A 6 -4.38 -1.99 31.52
CA LEU A 6 -4.28 -0.78 30.68
C LEU A 6 -5.58 0.01 30.70
N GLU A 7 -5.49 1.33 30.75
CA GLU A 7 -6.64 2.20 30.54
C GLU A 7 -6.78 2.52 29.05
N GLN A 8 -7.95 2.26 28.48
CA GLN A 8 -8.31 2.65 27.12
C GLN A 8 -9.67 3.38 27.15
N PRO A 9 -9.80 4.56 26.52
CA PRO A 9 -10.95 5.44 26.71
C PRO A 9 -12.22 5.00 25.98
N LEU A 10 -12.15 3.99 25.11
CA LEU A 10 -13.25 3.43 24.33
C LEU A 10 -13.77 2.14 24.96
N SER A 11 -14.18 2.19 26.22
CA SER A 11 -14.65 1.06 27.03
C SER A 11 -16.06 0.60 26.65
N GLY A 12 -16.22 0.11 25.42
CA GLY A 12 -17.49 -0.42 24.94
C GLY A 12 -17.81 -1.81 25.50
N TRP A 13 -19.07 -2.24 25.34
CA TRP A 13 -19.58 -3.48 25.93
C TRP A 13 -18.88 -4.75 25.47
N PHE A 14 -18.35 -4.82 24.24
CA PHE A 14 -17.56 -5.97 23.77
C PHE A 14 -16.21 -6.10 24.48
N ALA A 15 -15.67 -5.02 25.05
CA ALA A 15 -14.45 -5.05 25.85
C ALA A 15 -14.67 -5.41 27.31
N HIS A 16 -15.92 -5.56 27.74
CA HIS A 16 -16.23 -6.02 29.07
C HIS A 16 -15.83 -7.48 29.23
N LYS A 17 -15.31 -7.87 30.39
CA LYS A 17 -15.02 -9.28 30.71
C LYS A 17 -16.27 -10.18 30.66
N ASP A 18 -17.44 -9.57 30.80
CA ASP A 18 -18.75 -10.22 30.75
C ASP A 18 -19.78 -9.30 30.05
N PRO A 19 -19.78 -9.24 28.71
CA PRO A 19 -20.57 -8.28 27.93
C PRO A 19 -22.08 -8.34 28.15
N PHE A 20 -22.58 -9.46 28.68
CA PHE A 20 -24.01 -9.73 28.86
C PHE A 20 -24.44 -9.74 30.34
N ALA A 21 -23.53 -9.48 31.29
CA ALA A 21 -23.91 -9.30 32.69
C ALA A 21 -24.70 -8.00 32.96
N PHE A 22 -24.65 -7.03 32.03
CA PHE A 22 -25.31 -5.72 32.14
C PHE A 22 -25.07 -5.01 33.48
N THR A 23 -23.90 -5.20 34.08
CA THR A 23 -23.51 -4.49 35.30
C THR A 23 -23.19 -3.03 34.99
N PRO A 24 -23.55 -2.08 35.87
CA PRO A 24 -23.30 -0.65 35.63
C PRO A 24 -21.82 -0.27 35.70
N ARG A 25 -20.97 -1.15 36.27
CA ARG A 25 -19.52 -0.94 36.32
C ARG A 25 -18.85 -1.74 35.21
N TYR A 26 -18.04 -1.05 34.42
CA TYR A 26 -17.15 -1.68 33.46
C TYR A 26 -16.03 -2.44 34.18
N ALA A 27 -15.77 -3.67 33.74
CA ALA A 27 -14.58 -4.42 34.03
C ALA A 27 -13.98 -4.90 32.71
N ALA A 28 -12.75 -4.48 32.40
CA ALA A 28 -12.07 -4.87 31.19
C ALA A 28 -11.87 -6.39 31.08
N ALA A 29 -11.95 -6.91 29.86
CA ALA A 29 -11.45 -8.24 29.55
C ALA A 29 -9.95 -8.34 29.90
N SER A 30 -9.51 -9.52 30.33
CA SER A 30 -8.12 -9.78 30.75
C SER A 30 -7.19 -10.14 29.59
N ASP A 31 -7.65 -9.96 28.35
CA ASP A 31 -6.92 -10.24 27.12
C ASP A 31 -7.01 -9.05 26.14
N ILE A 32 -6.62 -9.25 24.88
CA ILE A 32 -6.68 -8.21 23.86
C ILE A 32 -8.11 -7.70 23.60
N GLY A 33 -9.13 -8.47 23.99
CA GLY A 33 -10.54 -8.09 23.92
C GLY A 33 -10.84 -6.77 24.62
N GLN A 34 -10.02 -6.37 25.60
CA GLN A 34 -10.07 -5.05 26.26
C GLN A 34 -10.07 -3.87 25.28
N PHE A 35 -9.51 -4.04 24.07
CA PHE A 35 -9.42 -3.01 23.03
C PHE A 35 -10.53 -3.08 21.98
N THR A 36 -11.51 -3.97 22.16
CA THR A 36 -12.75 -3.94 21.38
C THR A 36 -13.69 -2.87 21.94
N CYS A 37 -14.84 -2.62 21.29
CA CYS A 37 -15.76 -1.58 21.77
C CYS A 37 -17.22 -1.93 21.50
N GLY A 38 -17.69 -1.70 20.27
CA GLY A 38 -19.05 -2.01 19.84
C GLY A 38 -19.15 -3.37 19.16
N THR A 39 -20.37 -3.70 18.74
CA THR A 39 -20.62 -4.84 17.85
C THR A 39 -19.82 -4.65 16.55
N PRO A 40 -19.01 -5.63 16.13
CA PRO A 40 -18.20 -5.48 14.94
C PRO A 40 -19.02 -5.56 13.64
N PRO A 41 -18.52 -5.02 12.53
CA PRO A 41 -19.18 -5.11 11.22
C PRO A 41 -19.06 -6.53 10.65
N MET A 42 -20.01 -7.40 10.99
CA MET A 42 -19.95 -8.84 10.72
C MET A 42 -19.66 -9.19 9.25
N LEU A 43 -20.28 -8.50 8.28
CA LEU A 43 -20.06 -8.78 6.85
C LEU A 43 -18.62 -8.49 6.43
N SER A 44 -18.04 -7.37 6.88
CA SER A 44 -16.65 -7.02 6.59
C SER A 44 -15.67 -7.97 7.28
N LEU A 45 -15.99 -8.45 8.49
CA LEU A 45 -15.16 -9.44 9.18
C LEU A 45 -15.13 -10.79 8.47
N ILE A 46 -16.28 -11.26 7.98
CA ILE A 46 -16.34 -12.52 7.21
C ILE A 46 -15.51 -12.40 5.92
N ALA A 47 -15.58 -11.27 5.23
CA ALA A 47 -14.77 -11.03 4.03
C ALA A 47 -13.27 -10.98 4.35
N LEU A 48 -12.88 -10.38 5.48
CA LEU A 48 -11.49 -10.38 5.94
C LEU A 48 -11.02 -11.80 6.28
N ASP A 49 -11.82 -12.57 7.00
CA ASP A 49 -11.53 -13.95 7.38
C ASP A 49 -11.23 -14.82 6.15
N SER A 50 -12.13 -14.83 5.16
CA SER A 50 -11.89 -15.54 3.89
C SER A 50 -10.68 -15.02 3.10
N ALA A 51 -10.37 -13.73 3.17
CA ALA A 51 -9.19 -13.18 2.52
C ALA A 51 -7.89 -13.64 3.19
N LEU A 52 -7.93 -14.02 4.48
CA LEU A 52 -6.76 -14.48 5.21
C LEU A 52 -6.38 -15.94 4.89
N ASP A 53 -7.33 -16.78 4.47
CA ASP A 53 -7.10 -18.18 4.09
C ASP A 53 -6.00 -18.37 3.02
N VAL A 54 -5.79 -17.36 2.16
CA VAL A 54 -4.73 -17.39 1.14
C VAL A 54 -3.35 -17.50 1.79
N TRP A 55 -3.15 -16.94 2.98
CA TRP A 55 -1.85 -16.91 3.65
C TRP A 55 -1.43 -18.27 4.21
N ASP A 56 -2.37 -19.18 4.47
CA ASP A 56 -2.07 -20.55 4.89
C ASP A 56 -1.31 -21.35 3.81
N GLN A 57 -1.40 -20.89 2.56
CA GLN A 57 -0.75 -21.49 1.40
C GLN A 57 0.54 -20.76 0.99
N VAL A 58 0.96 -19.74 1.75
CA VAL A 58 2.04 -18.83 1.35
C VAL A 58 3.12 -18.79 2.44
N ASP A 59 4.34 -19.16 2.07
CA ASP A 59 5.51 -18.86 2.91
C ASP A 59 5.84 -17.35 2.83
N LEU A 60 5.75 -16.66 3.97
CA LEU A 60 6.07 -15.24 4.10
C LEU A 60 7.53 -14.92 3.75
N ALA A 61 8.46 -15.85 3.95
CA ALA A 61 9.86 -15.66 3.56
C ALA A 61 10.02 -15.68 2.03
N MET A 62 9.33 -16.58 1.33
CA MET A 62 9.29 -16.58 -0.14
C MET A 62 8.60 -15.33 -0.69
N LEU A 63 7.47 -14.93 -0.09
CA LEU A 63 6.77 -13.71 -0.46
C LEU A 63 7.68 -12.49 -0.33
N ARG A 64 8.41 -12.38 0.80
CA ARG A 64 9.35 -11.29 1.03
C ARG A 64 10.51 -11.30 0.04
N THR A 65 11.04 -12.47 -0.29
CA THR A 65 12.07 -12.62 -1.34
C THR A 65 11.57 -12.12 -2.69
N LYS A 66 10.35 -12.51 -3.11
CA LYS A 66 9.75 -12.04 -4.36
C LYS A 66 9.45 -10.54 -4.34
N SER A 67 8.99 -10.00 -3.21
CA SER A 67 8.79 -8.55 -3.00
C SER A 67 10.08 -7.75 -3.25
N LYS A 68 11.19 -8.18 -2.63
CA LYS A 68 12.51 -7.55 -2.83
C LYS A 68 12.91 -7.61 -4.30
N ALA A 69 12.85 -8.81 -4.91
CA ALA A 69 13.21 -9.00 -6.31
C ALA A 69 12.36 -8.15 -7.29
N LEU A 70 11.04 -8.06 -7.10
CA LEU A 70 10.17 -7.21 -7.94
C LEU A 70 10.52 -5.72 -7.80
N THR A 71 10.79 -5.26 -6.58
CA THR A 71 11.14 -3.84 -6.33
C THR A 71 12.55 -3.51 -6.82
N ASP A 72 13.53 -4.39 -6.64
CA ASP A 72 14.89 -4.24 -7.19
C ASP A 72 14.84 -4.21 -8.73
N TYR A 73 14.05 -5.11 -9.32
CA TYR A 73 13.85 -5.17 -10.76
C TYR A 73 13.21 -3.88 -11.30
N PHE A 74 12.16 -3.39 -10.64
CA PHE A 74 11.53 -2.11 -11.02
C PHE A 74 12.50 -0.94 -10.95
N ILE A 75 13.27 -0.81 -9.86
CA ILE A 75 14.28 0.25 -9.71
C ILE A 75 15.30 0.18 -10.86
N ALA A 76 15.86 -1.00 -11.10
CA ALA A 76 16.85 -1.19 -12.16
C ALA A 76 16.28 -0.86 -13.55
N LEU A 77 15.03 -1.23 -13.83
CA LEU A 77 14.39 -0.91 -15.10
C LEU A 77 14.11 0.59 -15.27
N VAL A 78 13.60 1.26 -14.22
CA VAL A 78 13.35 2.71 -14.28
C VAL A 78 14.67 3.46 -14.49
N GLU A 79 15.72 3.08 -13.77
CA GLU A 79 17.05 3.69 -13.93
C GLU A 79 17.66 3.43 -15.30
N ALA A 80 17.44 2.25 -15.89
CA ALA A 80 17.98 1.93 -17.21
C ALA A 80 17.18 2.56 -18.36
N ARG A 81 15.87 2.71 -18.22
CA ARG A 81 14.96 3.05 -19.32
C ARG A 81 14.36 4.45 -19.26
N CYS A 82 14.32 5.04 -18.07
CA CYS A 82 13.80 6.38 -17.84
C CYS A 82 14.90 7.35 -17.42
N ASP A 83 16.17 7.01 -17.65
CA ASP A 83 17.30 7.90 -17.41
C ASP A 83 17.16 9.21 -18.19
N GLY A 84 17.65 10.31 -17.61
CA GLY A 84 17.56 11.64 -18.21
C GLY A 84 16.18 12.31 -18.11
N HIS A 85 15.16 11.63 -17.57
CA HIS A 85 13.83 12.22 -17.37
C HIS A 85 13.61 12.82 -15.97
N GLY A 86 14.67 13.07 -15.19
CA GLY A 86 14.56 13.78 -13.90
C GLY A 86 13.86 13.00 -12.78
N LEU A 87 13.81 11.67 -12.89
CA LEU A 87 13.30 10.80 -11.83
C LEU A 87 14.40 10.54 -10.80
N GLU A 88 14.08 10.75 -9.53
CA GLU A 88 15.02 10.48 -8.43
C GLU A 88 14.43 9.40 -7.52
N LEU A 89 15.22 8.37 -7.21
CA LEU A 89 14.78 7.30 -6.30
C LEU A 89 14.70 7.84 -4.86
N VAL A 90 13.51 7.80 -4.27
CA VAL A 90 13.25 8.23 -2.88
C VAL A 90 13.26 7.06 -1.90
N SER A 91 12.76 5.91 -2.33
CA SER A 91 12.79 4.71 -1.48
C SER A 91 14.22 4.25 -1.22
N PRO A 92 14.52 3.70 -0.02
CA PRO A 92 15.85 3.15 0.24
C PRO A 92 16.27 2.13 -0.82
N ARG A 93 17.47 2.31 -1.38
CA ARG A 93 18.03 1.39 -2.39
C ARG A 93 18.28 0.00 -1.81
N ASP A 94 18.67 -0.07 -0.54
CA ASP A 94 18.80 -1.30 0.22
C ASP A 94 17.42 -1.94 0.43
N SER A 95 17.19 -3.10 -0.19
CA SER A 95 15.91 -3.81 -0.15
C SER A 95 15.56 -4.35 1.25
N GLU A 96 16.52 -4.45 2.17
CA GLU A 96 16.26 -4.76 3.58
C GLU A 96 15.60 -3.59 4.33
N LYS A 97 15.82 -2.35 3.87
CA LYS A 97 15.34 -1.13 4.52
C LYS A 97 14.06 -0.56 3.91
N ARG A 98 13.42 -1.29 2.99
CA ARG A 98 12.14 -0.88 2.39
C ARG A 98 11.07 -1.98 2.42
N GLY A 99 9.81 -1.57 2.41
CA GLY A 99 8.65 -2.45 2.27
C GLY A 99 8.45 -2.93 0.82
N SER A 100 7.20 -3.22 0.45
CA SER A 100 6.83 -3.69 -0.90
C SER A 100 6.25 -2.57 -1.78
N GLN A 101 6.85 -1.38 -1.69
CA GLN A 101 6.52 -0.23 -2.54
C GLN A 101 7.82 0.49 -2.93
N VAL A 102 7.82 1.12 -4.10
CA VAL A 102 8.91 1.97 -4.58
C VAL A 102 8.36 3.34 -4.94
N SER A 103 9.09 4.38 -4.54
CA SER A 103 8.77 5.76 -4.84
C SER A 103 9.92 6.44 -5.56
N PHE A 104 9.57 7.16 -6.62
CA PHE A 104 10.43 8.12 -7.30
C PHE A 104 9.85 9.52 -7.11
N SER A 105 10.68 10.53 -6.98
CA SER A 105 10.27 11.94 -7.06
C SER A 105 10.51 12.48 -8.47
N HIS A 106 9.74 13.49 -8.84
CA HIS A 106 9.98 14.28 -10.04
C HIS A 106 9.61 15.74 -9.77
N GLN A 107 10.56 16.66 -9.98
CA GLN A 107 10.47 18.06 -9.56
C GLN A 107 9.22 18.80 -10.07
N SER A 108 8.70 18.41 -11.25
CA SER A 108 7.47 18.99 -11.81
C SER A 108 6.65 18.00 -12.63
N GLY A 109 5.34 17.94 -12.43
CA GLY A 109 4.48 17.09 -13.28
C GLY A 109 4.36 15.62 -12.88
N GLY A 110 4.85 15.21 -11.70
CA GLY A 110 4.67 13.83 -11.21
C GLY A 110 3.21 13.37 -11.14
N TYR A 111 2.28 14.29 -10.81
CA TYR A 111 0.84 14.01 -10.85
C TYR A 111 0.36 13.67 -12.27
N ALA A 112 0.82 14.43 -13.26
CA ALA A 112 0.43 14.25 -14.65
C ALA A 112 1.04 12.95 -15.23
N MET A 113 2.26 12.61 -14.83
CA MET A 113 2.89 11.33 -15.17
C MET A 113 2.10 10.13 -14.62
N ILE A 114 1.72 10.15 -13.34
CA ILE A 114 0.86 9.09 -12.77
C ILE A 114 -0.51 9.06 -13.46
N SER A 115 -1.09 10.22 -13.76
CA SER A 115 -2.38 10.31 -14.44
C SER A 115 -2.33 9.69 -15.86
N ALA A 116 -1.23 9.92 -16.59
CA ALA A 116 -0.99 9.32 -17.90
C ALA A 116 -0.80 7.79 -17.80
N LEU A 117 -0.03 7.32 -16.81
CA LEU A 117 0.14 5.89 -16.55
C LEU A 117 -1.19 5.20 -16.24
N ILE A 118 -2.03 5.81 -15.39
CA ILE A 118 -3.36 5.29 -15.06
C ILE A 118 -4.24 5.20 -16.31
N ALA A 119 -4.17 6.19 -17.21
CA ALA A 119 -4.90 6.16 -18.48
C ALA A 119 -4.44 5.02 -19.40
N GLU A 120 -3.20 4.54 -19.25
CA GLU A 120 -2.66 3.36 -19.92
C GLU A 120 -2.77 2.07 -19.09
N GLY A 121 -3.55 2.06 -18.02
CA GLY A 121 -3.80 0.87 -17.19
C GLY A 121 -2.68 0.51 -16.22
N VAL A 122 -1.66 1.36 -16.06
CA VAL A 122 -0.61 1.21 -15.04
C VAL A 122 -1.00 2.04 -13.81
N ILE A 123 -1.50 1.36 -12.78
CA ILE A 123 -2.09 2.03 -11.61
C ILE A 123 -1.04 2.20 -10.51
N GLY A 124 -0.57 3.43 -10.35
CA GLY A 124 0.17 3.89 -9.17
C GLY A 124 -0.60 4.99 -8.44
N ASP A 125 0.04 5.66 -7.49
CA ASP A 125 -0.52 6.85 -6.84
C ASP A 125 0.48 7.99 -6.76
N PHE A 126 -0.04 9.22 -6.76
CA PHE A 126 0.74 10.43 -6.58
C PHE A 126 0.61 10.93 -5.14
N ARG A 127 1.73 11.24 -4.49
CA ARG A 127 1.76 11.89 -3.18
C ARG A 127 2.41 13.25 -3.34
N ALA A 128 1.65 14.29 -3.00
CA ALA A 128 2.16 15.64 -3.00
C ALA A 128 3.37 15.76 -2.04
N PRO A 129 4.37 16.58 -2.37
CA PRO A 129 4.39 17.50 -3.52
C PRO A 129 4.81 16.88 -4.85
N ASP A 130 5.52 15.76 -4.88
CA ASP A 130 6.30 15.33 -6.05
C ASP A 130 6.54 13.81 -6.18
N ILE A 131 5.89 12.98 -5.38
CA ILE A 131 6.16 11.53 -5.31
C ILE A 131 5.24 10.74 -6.24
N LEU A 132 5.84 9.89 -7.07
CA LEU A 132 5.21 8.81 -7.82
C LEU A 132 5.44 7.51 -7.05
N ARG A 133 4.37 6.83 -6.61
CA ARG A 133 4.47 5.61 -5.79
C ARG A 133 3.85 4.42 -6.50
N PHE A 134 4.58 3.31 -6.47
CA PHE A 134 4.20 2.03 -7.07
C PHE A 134 4.21 0.95 -5.99
N GLY A 135 3.07 0.29 -5.79
CA GLY A 135 2.93 -0.85 -4.88
C GLY A 135 3.19 -2.17 -5.60
N PHE A 136 3.90 -3.09 -4.94
CA PHE A 136 4.19 -4.42 -5.47
C PHE A 136 3.58 -5.46 -4.54
N THR A 137 2.69 -6.29 -5.05
CA THR A 137 1.93 -7.26 -4.28
C THR A 137 2.27 -8.66 -4.79
N PRO A 138 3.26 -9.35 -4.19
CA PRO A 138 3.92 -10.49 -4.83
C PRO A 138 3.01 -11.69 -5.09
N LEU A 139 1.85 -11.77 -4.45
CA LEU A 139 0.86 -12.82 -4.71
C LEU A 139 0.36 -12.79 -6.15
N TYR A 140 0.15 -11.61 -6.72
CA TYR A 140 -0.47 -11.45 -8.04
C TYR A 140 0.28 -10.52 -9.00
N THR A 141 1.33 -9.83 -8.55
CA THR A 141 2.23 -9.09 -9.46
C THR A 141 3.27 -10.05 -10.06
N ARG A 142 3.38 -10.04 -11.39
CA ARG A 142 4.37 -10.82 -12.15
C ARG A 142 5.51 -9.90 -12.61
N TYR A 143 6.68 -10.48 -12.87
CA TYR A 143 7.82 -9.72 -13.41
C TYR A 143 7.52 -9.06 -14.75
N ILE A 144 6.71 -9.69 -15.60
CA ILE A 144 6.30 -9.11 -16.88
C ILE A 144 5.42 -7.86 -16.68
N ASP A 145 4.58 -7.83 -15.64
CA ASP A 145 3.77 -6.64 -15.33
C ASP A 145 4.68 -5.45 -14.97
N VAL A 146 5.79 -5.72 -14.27
CA VAL A 146 6.80 -4.70 -13.94
C VAL A 146 7.52 -4.20 -15.19
N TRP A 147 7.91 -5.11 -16.08
CA TRP A 147 8.53 -4.75 -17.36
C TRP A 147 7.62 -3.88 -18.21
N ASP A 148 6.39 -4.36 -18.47
CA ASP A 148 5.41 -3.67 -19.30
C ASP A 148 5.05 -2.29 -18.73
N ALA A 149 4.95 -2.18 -17.39
CA ALA A 149 4.72 -0.91 -16.72
C ALA A 149 5.86 0.09 -16.96
N VAL A 150 7.12 -0.33 -16.82
CA VAL A 150 8.27 0.56 -17.05
C VAL A 150 8.45 0.88 -18.53
N ASP A 151 8.18 -0.07 -19.43
CA ASP A 151 8.23 0.16 -20.87
C ASP A 151 7.23 1.25 -21.30
N ARG A 152 5.98 1.17 -20.81
CA ARG A 152 4.98 2.22 -21.01
C ARG A 152 5.40 3.53 -20.37
N PHE A 153 5.98 3.49 -19.17
CA PHE A 153 6.42 4.71 -18.49
C PHE A 153 7.52 5.43 -19.29
N ALA A 154 8.52 4.70 -19.77
CA ALA A 154 9.58 5.23 -20.61
C ALA A 154 9.00 5.86 -21.89
N ALA A 155 8.04 5.21 -22.56
CA ALA A 155 7.38 5.76 -23.75
C ALA A 155 6.60 7.06 -23.43
N ILE A 156 5.84 7.09 -22.33
CA ILE A 156 5.12 8.29 -21.88
C ILE A 156 6.07 9.46 -21.62
N LEU A 157 7.22 9.19 -20.99
CA LEU A 157 8.24 10.19 -20.69
C LEU A 157 8.94 10.69 -21.94
N GLY A 158 9.35 9.78 -22.84
CA GLY A 158 10.04 10.07 -24.10
C GLY A 158 9.21 10.97 -25.02
N ASP A 159 7.93 10.63 -25.19
CA ASP A 159 7.01 11.38 -26.05
C ASP A 159 6.39 12.59 -25.33
N ARG A 160 6.67 12.76 -24.03
CA ARG A 160 6.02 13.75 -23.14
C ARG A 160 4.49 13.69 -23.16
N ARG A 161 3.90 12.49 -23.38
CA ARG A 161 2.43 12.31 -23.45
C ARG A 161 1.72 12.69 -22.15
N TRP A 162 2.45 12.69 -21.04
CA TRP A 162 1.95 13.17 -19.75
C TRP A 162 1.71 14.69 -19.70
N ASP A 163 2.36 15.47 -20.56
CA ASP A 163 2.35 16.93 -20.51
C ASP A 163 1.19 17.50 -21.35
N THR A 164 -0.04 17.10 -20.98
CA THR A 164 -1.27 17.60 -21.60
C THR A 164 -2.22 18.16 -20.55
N PRO A 165 -3.06 19.16 -20.87
CA PRO A 165 -3.98 19.77 -19.90
C PRO A 165 -4.89 18.76 -19.18
N ALA A 166 -5.23 17.65 -19.86
CA ALA A 166 -6.04 16.58 -19.31
C ALA A 166 -5.38 15.89 -18.10
N PHE A 167 -4.05 15.69 -18.14
CA PHE A 167 -3.31 15.02 -17.07
C PHE A 167 -2.84 15.97 -15.96
N HIS A 168 -2.80 17.27 -16.21
CA HIS A 168 -2.50 18.28 -15.18
C HIS A 168 -3.70 18.59 -14.27
N THR A 169 -4.92 18.26 -14.70
CA THR A 169 -6.13 18.53 -13.93
C THR A 169 -6.28 17.56 -12.76
N ARG A 170 -6.17 18.07 -11.53
CA ARG A 170 -6.35 17.25 -10.31
C ARG A 170 -7.80 16.81 -10.14
N LYS A 171 -8.03 15.50 -10.07
CA LYS A 171 -9.33 14.94 -9.70
C LYS A 171 -9.52 15.06 -8.19
N ALA A 172 -10.76 15.24 -7.75
CA ALA A 172 -11.10 15.36 -6.32
C ALA A 172 -10.78 14.08 -5.51
N VAL A 173 -10.65 12.95 -6.20
CA VAL A 173 -10.24 11.65 -5.66
C VAL A 173 -9.38 10.97 -6.74
N THR A 174 -8.18 10.54 -6.37
CA THR A 174 -7.29 9.68 -7.16
C THR A 174 -7.39 8.26 -6.67
#